data_AF-A0A327K7B4-F1
#
_entry.id   AF-A0A327K7B4-F1
#
_cell.length_a   1.000
_cell.length_b   1.000
_cell.length_c   1.000
_cell.angle_alpha   90.00
_cell.angle_beta   90.00
_cell.angle_gamma   90.00
#
_symmetry.space_group_name_H-M   'P 1'
#
loop_
_entity.id
_entity.type
_entity.pdbx_description
1 polymer ?
#
loop_
_entity_poly.entity_id
_entity_poly.type
_entity_poly.pdbx_seq_one_letter_code
_entity_poly.pdbx_strand_id
1 'polypeptide(L)'
;NGPIDSVQTVTVIKEVTKSVTHQLAGGSDALPDTPVYAIMSVAQGGNTYAANADYRLTADKVDWSPNGAEPSAGSTYSVTYRYIETVIPQAIGRSTIALEAAVVGQPVTASYRWKLPR
;
A
#
# COMPACT_ATOMS: atom_id res chain seq x y z
N ASN A 1 37.67 -4.52 -18.14
CA ASN A 1 36.77 -5.19 -17.17
C ASN A 1 36.56 -4.29 -15.98
N GLY A 2 35.58 -3.39 -16.02
CA GLY A 2 35.09 -2.68 -14.84
C GLY A 2 33.67 -3.17 -14.58
N PRO A 3 33.35 -3.69 -13.38
CA PRO A 3 32.04 -4.27 -13.12
C PRO A 3 30.94 -3.20 -13.15
N ILE A 4 29.75 -3.60 -13.60
CA ILE A 4 28.51 -2.83 -13.42
C ILE A 4 28.24 -2.76 -11.91
N ASP A 5 28.16 -1.55 -11.37
CA ASP A 5 27.98 -1.26 -9.93
C ASP A 5 26.61 -0.61 -9.65
N SER A 6 25.59 -0.93 -10.44
CA SER A 6 24.30 -0.22 -10.35
C SER A 6 23.23 -1.05 -9.64
N VAL A 7 22.92 -0.66 -8.41
CA VAL A 7 21.65 -1.01 -7.76
C VAL A 7 20.52 -0.36 -8.54
N GLN A 8 19.74 -1.15 -9.27
CA GLN A 8 18.49 -0.69 -9.88
C GLN A 8 17.37 -0.89 -8.87
N THR A 9 16.70 0.18 -8.45
CA THR A 9 15.52 0.09 -7.59
C THR A 9 14.26 0.13 -8.45
N VAL A 10 13.26 -0.67 -8.09
CA VAL A 10 11.94 -0.69 -8.71
C VAL A 10 10.92 -0.41 -7.63
N THR A 11 10.02 0.54 -7.91
CA THR A 11 8.93 0.87 -7.01
C THR A 11 7.68 0.16 -7.49
N VAL A 12 7.04 -0.59 -6.58
CA VAL A 12 5.85 -1.38 -6.88
C VAL A 12 4.73 -1.12 -5.89
N ILE A 13 3.50 -1.31 -6.34
CA ILE A 13 2.32 -1.25 -5.51
C ILE A 13 1.91 -2.69 -5.18
N LYS A 14 1.87 -3.00 -3.88
CA LYS A 14 1.41 -4.30 -3.37
C LYS A 14 0.08 -4.12 -2.65
N GLU A 15 -0.78 -5.12 -2.76
CA GLU A 15 -2.04 -5.19 -2.02
C GLU A 15 -1.90 -6.18 -0.86
N VAL A 16 -2.39 -5.81 0.31
CA VAL A 16 -2.35 -6.64 1.50
C VAL A 16 -3.61 -6.45 2.33
N THR A 17 -4.02 -7.52 3.02
CA THR A 17 -5.04 -7.46 4.06
C THR A 17 -4.36 -7.57 5.42
N LYS A 18 -4.59 -6.60 6.29
CA LYS A 18 -4.07 -6.58 7.68
C LYS A 18 -5.20 -6.35 8.67
N SER A 19 -5.02 -6.90 9.86
CA SER A 19 -5.88 -6.58 11.01
C SER A 19 -5.33 -5.36 11.74
N VAL A 20 -6.20 -4.37 11.99
CA VAL A 20 -5.89 -3.13 12.71
C VAL A 20 -6.82 -3.03 13.91
N THR A 21 -6.29 -2.56 15.05
CA THR A 21 -7.09 -2.32 16.26
C THR A 21 -7.56 -0.88 16.28
N HIS A 22 -8.88 -0.68 16.33
CA HIS A 22 -9.46 0.64 16.48
C HIS A 22 -9.21 1.18 17.89
N GLN A 23 -8.56 2.33 18.01
CA GLN A 23 -8.15 2.86 19.32
C GLN A 23 -9.21 3.74 19.97
N LEU A 24 -9.74 4.69 19.21
CA LEU A 24 -10.61 5.75 19.72
C LEU A 24 -11.65 6.13 18.67
N ALA A 25 -12.89 6.27 19.11
CA ALA A 25 -14.01 6.75 18.30
C ALA A 25 -13.71 8.10 17.63
N GLY A 26 -13.95 8.21 16.33
CA GLY A 26 -13.61 9.39 15.51
C GLY A 26 -12.11 9.66 15.36
N GLY A 27 -11.26 8.74 15.85
CA GLY A 27 -9.81 8.82 15.79
C GLY A 27 -9.24 8.38 14.45
N SER A 28 -7.92 8.18 14.40
CA SER A 28 -7.26 7.60 13.23
C SER A 28 -6.35 6.46 13.62
N ASP A 29 -6.46 5.33 12.91
CA ASP A 29 -5.67 4.13 13.15
C ASP A 29 -4.57 4.00 12.09
N ALA A 30 -3.32 3.87 12.52
CA ALA A 30 -2.19 3.77 11.59
C ALA A 30 -2.13 2.40 10.89
N LEU A 31 -1.89 2.42 9.58
CA LEU A 31 -1.60 1.20 8.83
C LEU A 31 -0.13 0.80 9.00
N PRO A 32 0.19 -0.50 9.10
CA PRO A 32 1.54 -0.96 9.41
C PRO A 32 2.52 -0.81 8.24
N ASP A 33 2.04 -0.83 6.99
CA ASP A 33 2.88 -0.68 5.80
C ASP A 33 2.68 0.71 5.18
N THR A 34 3.77 1.46 5.01
CA THR A 34 3.76 2.84 4.49
C THR A 34 4.80 3.02 3.37
N PRO A 35 4.58 3.95 2.43
CA PRO A 35 3.39 4.80 2.29
C PRO A 35 2.21 4.05 1.67
N VAL A 36 1.00 4.36 2.13
CA VAL A 36 -0.25 3.76 1.68
C VAL A 36 -0.72 4.50 0.44
N TYR A 37 -0.88 3.76 -0.65
CA TYR A 37 -1.39 4.29 -1.91
C TYR A 37 -2.90 4.51 -1.86
N ALA A 38 -3.65 3.48 -1.42
CA ALA A 38 -5.10 3.53 -1.34
C ALA A 38 -5.66 2.40 -0.45
N ILE A 39 -6.79 2.67 0.21
CA ILE A 39 -7.56 1.63 0.94
C ILE A 39 -8.59 1.05 -0.02
N MET A 40 -8.60 -0.27 -0.19
CA MET A 40 -9.53 -0.98 -1.07
C MET A 40 -10.82 -1.37 -0.33
N SER A 41 -10.71 -1.83 0.92
CA SER A 41 -11.85 -2.24 1.73
C SER A 41 -11.51 -2.20 3.21
N VAL A 42 -12.48 -1.81 4.04
CA VAL A 42 -12.42 -1.92 5.50
C VAL A 42 -13.64 -2.70 5.95
N ALA A 43 -13.45 -3.78 6.69
CA ALA A 43 -14.55 -4.63 7.13
C ALA A 43 -14.31 -5.26 8.51
N GLN A 44 -15.39 -5.51 9.23
CA GLN A 44 -15.38 -6.19 10.53
C GLN A 44 -16.62 -7.08 10.68
N GLY A 45 -16.41 -8.37 10.98
CA GLY A 45 -17.52 -9.28 11.30
C GLY A 45 -18.60 -9.38 10.22
N GLY A 46 -18.26 -9.12 8.95
CA GLY A 46 -19.21 -9.09 7.82
C GLY A 46 -19.76 -7.70 7.46
N ASN A 47 -19.57 -6.69 8.32
CA ASN A 47 -19.90 -5.31 8.00
C ASN A 47 -18.76 -4.67 7.22
N THR A 48 -19.08 -4.01 6.10
CA THR A 48 -18.12 -3.24 5.30
C THR A 48 -18.38 -1.76 5.51
N TYR A 49 -17.32 -1.00 5.78
CA TYR A 49 -17.38 0.45 5.98
C TYR A 49 -17.17 1.16 4.64
N ALA A 50 -17.80 2.32 4.46
CA ALA A 50 -17.79 3.09 3.23
C ALA A 50 -16.74 4.21 3.26
N ALA A 51 -15.87 4.24 2.25
CA ALA A 51 -14.90 5.33 2.10
C ALA A 51 -15.59 6.69 1.92
N ASN A 52 -15.01 7.73 2.53
CA ASN A 52 -15.47 9.11 2.64
C ASN A 52 -16.77 9.34 3.44
N ALA A 53 -17.55 8.30 3.72
CA ALA A 53 -18.73 8.39 4.59
C ALA A 53 -18.41 7.93 6.02
N ASP A 54 -17.73 6.79 6.15
CA ASP A 54 -17.39 6.16 7.42
C ASP A 54 -15.93 6.44 7.80
N TYR A 55 -15.02 6.32 6.84
CA TYR A 55 -13.59 6.57 7.03
C TYR A 55 -12.96 7.23 5.81
N ARG A 56 -11.76 7.78 5.97
CA ARG A 56 -10.89 8.23 4.86
C ARG A 56 -9.45 7.81 5.09
N LEU A 57 -8.67 7.71 4.01
CA LEU A 57 -7.22 7.56 4.13
C LEU A 57 -6.61 8.94 4.42
N THR A 58 -5.88 9.09 5.53
CA THR A 58 -5.16 10.34 5.87
C THR A 58 -3.79 10.01 6.45
N ALA A 59 -2.72 10.48 5.79
CA ALA A 59 -1.33 10.27 6.21
C ALA A 59 -1.02 8.80 6.60
N ASP A 60 -1.41 7.86 5.73
CA ASP A 60 -1.26 6.41 5.93
C ASP A 60 -2.10 5.80 7.05
N LYS A 61 -3.14 6.50 7.49
CA LYS A 61 -4.07 6.06 8.55
C LYS A 61 -5.48 5.92 8.02
N VAL A 62 -6.23 5.00 8.62
CA VAL A 62 -7.69 4.97 8.51
C VAL A 62 -8.23 6.02 9.47
N ASP A 63 -8.69 7.15 8.95
CA ASP A 63 -9.23 8.27 9.70
C ASP A 63 -10.76 8.17 9.76
N TRP A 64 -11.30 7.98 10.97
CA TRP A 64 -12.72 7.82 11.27
C TRP A 64 -13.42 9.15 11.62
N SER A 65 -12.74 10.30 11.46
CA SER A 65 -13.33 11.63 11.67
C SER A 65 -14.59 11.98 10.85
N PRO A 66 -14.95 11.29 9.73
CA PRO A 66 -16.26 11.47 9.11
C PRO A 66 -17.46 11.17 10.03
N ASN A 67 -17.25 10.51 11.19
CA ASN A 67 -18.28 10.15 12.16
C ASN A 67 -19.44 9.32 11.56
N GLY A 68 -19.14 8.48 10.56
CA GLY A 68 -20.05 7.47 10.05
C GLY A 68 -20.03 6.20 10.92
N ALA A 69 -20.28 5.05 10.31
CA ALA A 69 -20.12 3.78 10.99
C ALA A 69 -18.63 3.50 11.25
N GLU A 70 -18.26 3.13 12.47
CA GLU A 70 -16.90 2.74 12.81
C GLU A 70 -16.88 1.49 13.71
N PRO A 71 -15.78 0.72 13.73
CA PRO A 71 -15.58 -0.36 14.68
C PRO A 71 -15.67 0.14 16.13
N SER A 72 -16.12 -0.71 17.05
CA SER A 72 -16.07 -0.34 18.48
C SER A 72 -14.62 -0.19 18.97
N ALA A 73 -14.34 0.85 19.76
CA ALA A 73 -13.02 1.07 20.35
C ALA A 73 -12.51 -0.17 21.10
N GLY A 74 -11.24 -0.53 20.87
CA GLY A 74 -10.61 -1.76 21.37
C GLY A 74 -10.85 -3.00 20.50
N SER A 75 -11.70 -2.93 19.48
CA SER A 75 -11.94 -4.06 18.56
C SER A 75 -10.98 -4.06 17.38
N THR A 76 -10.76 -5.23 16.79
CA THR A 76 -9.98 -5.39 15.56
C THR A 76 -10.87 -5.47 14.33
N TYR A 77 -10.40 -4.89 13.24
CA TYR A 77 -11.05 -4.93 11.92
C TYR A 77 -10.01 -5.22 10.84
N SER A 78 -10.46 -5.72 9.70
CA SER A 78 -9.60 -6.04 8.56
C SER A 78 -9.60 -4.88 7.57
N VAL A 79 -8.40 -4.47 7.15
CA VAL A 79 -8.18 -3.48 6.11
C VAL A 79 -7.44 -4.14 4.96
N THR A 80 -8.04 -4.08 3.78
CA THR A 80 -7.34 -4.38 2.53
C THR A 80 -6.90 -3.07 1.91
N TYR A 81 -5.60 -2.88 1.75
CA TYR A 81 -5.02 -1.66 1.21
C TYR A 81 -3.84 -1.95 0.30
N ARG A 82 -3.50 -0.96 -0.51
CA ARG A 82 -2.35 -0.95 -1.38
C ARG A 82 -1.29 -0.04 -0.81
N TYR A 83 -0.06 -0.52 -0.69
CA TYR A 83 1.09 0.25 -0.24
C TYR A 83 2.21 0.21 -1.27
N ILE A 84 3.06 1.22 -1.24
CA ILE A 84 4.19 1.37 -2.16
C ILE A 84 5.42 0.77 -1.50
N GLU A 85 6.07 -0.18 -2.18
CA GLU A 85 7.32 -0.78 -1.73
C GLU A 85 8.41 -0.56 -2.78
N THR A 86 9.60 -0.16 -2.34
CA THR A 86 10.78 -0.06 -3.22
C THR A 86 11.63 -1.30 -3.03
N VAL A 87 11.76 -2.10 -4.09
CA VAL A 87 12.51 -3.35 -4.10
C VAL A 87 13.71 -3.27 -5.05
N ILE A 88 14.76 -4.00 -4.73
CA ILE A 88 15.90 -4.21 -5.64
C ILE A 88 15.60 -5.52 -6.40
N PRO A 89 15.37 -5.51 -7.72
CA PRO A 89 15.12 -6.73 -8.48
C PRO A 89 16.35 -7.64 -8.45
N GLN A 90 16.18 -8.89 -8.03
CA GLN A 90 17.26 -9.89 -8.00
C GLN A 90 17.61 -10.42 -9.40
N ALA A 91 16.70 -10.28 -10.38
CA ALA A 91 16.93 -10.58 -11.78
C ALA A 91 16.04 -9.71 -12.68
N ILE A 92 16.63 -9.08 -13.71
CA ILE A 92 15.90 -8.34 -14.74
C ILE A 92 16.01 -9.14 -16.04
N GLY A 93 14.94 -9.85 -16.39
CA GLY A 93 14.83 -10.49 -17.69
C GLY A 93 14.61 -9.45 -18.79
N ARG A 94 15.02 -9.74 -20.04
CA ARG A 94 14.95 -8.81 -21.19
C ARG A 94 13.55 -8.27 -21.52
N SER A 95 12.48 -8.82 -20.96
CA SER A 95 11.10 -8.39 -21.23
C SER A 95 10.11 -8.79 -20.12
N THR A 96 10.59 -9.24 -18.96
CA THR A 96 9.74 -9.76 -17.88
C THR A 96 10.32 -9.39 -16.53
N ILE A 97 9.56 -8.62 -15.75
CA ILE A 97 9.79 -8.42 -14.33
C ILE A 97 8.85 -9.38 -13.60
N ALA A 98 9.41 -10.43 -12.99
CA ALA A 98 8.65 -11.28 -12.07
C ALA A 98 8.52 -10.52 -10.75
N LEU A 99 7.35 -9.95 -10.51
CA LEU A 99 7.00 -9.34 -9.23
C LEU A 99 6.12 -10.32 -8.48
N GLU A 100 6.69 -11.02 -7.52
CA GLU A 100 5.88 -11.69 -6.51
C GLU A 100 5.08 -10.59 -5.78
N ALA A 101 3.75 -10.64 -5.93
CA ALA A 101 2.78 -9.77 -5.27
C ALA A 101 2.59 -8.32 -5.79
N ALA A 102 3.06 -7.96 -6.98
CA ALA A 102 2.57 -6.72 -7.61
C ALA A 102 1.12 -6.90 -8.07
N VAL A 103 0.27 -5.92 -7.78
CA VAL A 103 -1.13 -5.90 -8.24
C VAL A 103 -1.16 -5.86 -9.76
N VAL A 104 -1.75 -6.89 -10.39
CA VAL A 104 -1.92 -6.97 -11.84
C VAL A 104 -2.77 -5.78 -12.33
N GLY A 105 -2.28 -5.03 -13.33
CA GLY A 105 -3.04 -3.95 -13.96
C GLY A 105 -2.90 -2.56 -13.33
N GLN A 106 -2.01 -2.38 -12.35
CA GLN A 106 -1.61 -1.05 -11.88
C GLN A 106 -0.34 -0.56 -12.61
N PRO A 107 -0.16 0.75 -12.84
CA PRO A 107 1.05 1.27 -13.46
C PRO A 107 2.27 0.93 -12.59
N VAL A 108 3.18 0.11 -13.12
CA VAL A 108 4.50 -0.11 -12.53
C VAL A 108 5.42 1.00 -13.03
N THR A 109 5.79 1.93 -12.15
CA THR A 109 6.74 2.98 -12.48
C THR A 109 8.15 2.41 -12.38
N ALA A 110 8.71 1.96 -13.49
CA ALA A 110 10.11 1.56 -13.60
C ALA A 110 10.97 2.80 -13.88
N SER A 111 11.76 3.24 -12.89
CA SER A 111 12.74 4.32 -13.08
C SER A 111 13.97 3.77 -13.81
N TYR A 112 14.25 4.27 -15.02
CA TYR A 112 15.47 3.96 -15.77
C TYR A 112 16.40 5.19 -15.78
N ARG A 113 17.66 5.01 -15.38
CA ARG A 113 18.72 6.01 -15.60
C ARG A 113 19.41 5.69 -16.93
N TRP A 114 19.03 6.38 -18.00
CA TRP A 114 19.78 6.34 -19.27
C TRP A 114 20.95 7.34 -19.18
N LYS A 115 22.19 6.87 -19.39
CA LYS A 115 23.33 7.77 -19.66
C LYS A 115 23.17 8.32 -21.08
N LEU A 116 22.90 9.61 -21.23
CA LEU A 116 22.96 10.27 -22.53
C LEU A 116 24.32 9.97 -23.22
N PRO A 117 24.35 9.51 -24.48
CA PRO A 117 25.56 9.51 -25.29
C PRO A 117 26.01 10.96 -25.54
N ARG A 118 27.34 11.15 -25.59
CA ARG A 118 28.03 12.44 -25.67
C ARG A 118 27.69 13.25 -26.90
#